data_AF-A0A377TF11-F1
#
_entry.id   AF-A0A377TF11-F1
#
_cell.length_a   1.000
_cell.length_b   1.000
_cell.length_c   1.000
_cell.angle_alpha   90.00
_cell.angle_beta   90.00
_cell.angle_gamma   90.00
#
_symmetry.space_group_name_H-M   'P 1'
#
loop_
_entity.id
_entity.type
_entity.pdbx_description
1 polymer ?
#
loop_
_entity_poly.entity_id
_entity_poly.type
_entity_poly.pdbx_seq_one_letter_code
_entity_poly.pdbx_strand_id
1 'polypeptide(L)' 'MNSIIQKAITAAGSQKELARKVGVDQSAVSKWLNGGGIRSQYIPAIISASNGQVTVAEILSSLERSEPSNPSASAA' A
#
# COMPACT_ATOMS: atom_id res chain seq x y z
N MET A 1 4.64 -9.86 4.78
CA MET A 1 5.09 -8.82 3.82
C MET A 1 3.94 -8.51 2.87
N ASN A 2 3.69 -7.24 2.55
CA ASN A 2 2.64 -6.79 1.64
C ASN A 2 3.12 -6.93 0.19
N SER A 3 2.60 -7.92 -0.53
CA SER A 3 3.02 -8.24 -1.90
C SER A 3 2.76 -7.11 -2.90
N ILE A 4 1.73 -6.31 -2.69
CA ILE A 4 1.41 -5.16 -3.56
C ILE A 4 2.46 -4.07 -3.39
N ILE A 5 2.86 -3.78 -2.15
CA ILE A 5 3.93 -2.81 -1.88
C ILE A 5 5.29 -3.34 -2.35
N GLN A 6 5.54 -4.66 -2.23
CA GLN A 6 6.74 -5.28 -2.80
C GLN A 6 6.78 -5.09 -4.33
N LYS A 7 5.66 -5.27 -5.03
CA LYS A 7 5.57 -5.04 -6.49
C LYS A 7 5.87 -3.58 -6.84
N ALA A 8 5.32 -2.63 -6.10
CA ALA A 8 5.61 -1.21 -6.28
C ALA A 8 7.09 -0.87 -6.04
N ILE A 9 7.72 -1.47 -5.02
CA ILE A 9 9.16 -1.32 -4.73
C ILE A 9 10.01 -1.84 -5.90
N THR A 10 9.70 -3.04 -6.41
CA THR A 10 10.43 -3.62 -7.54
C THR A 10 10.28 -2.76 -8.79
N ALA A 11 9.07 -2.26 -9.09
CA ALA A 11 8.84 -1.37 -10.22
C ALA A 11 9.58 -0.03 -10.08
N ALA A 12 9.67 0.51 -8.86
CA ALA A 12 10.41 1.73 -8.58
C ALA A 12 11.94 1.52 -8.54
N GLY A 13 12.41 0.28 -8.33
CA GLY A 13 13.80 -0.16 -8.29
C GLY A 13 14.31 -0.49 -6.87
N SER A 14 13.88 0.25 -5.85
CA SER A 14 14.21 -0.03 -4.44
C SER A 14 13.25 0.70 -3.49
N GLN A 15 13.28 0.37 -2.20
CA GLN A 15 12.51 1.10 -1.18
C GLN A 15 12.91 2.59 -1.13
N LYS A 16 14.21 2.88 -1.24
CA LYS A 16 14.73 4.25 -1.23
C LYS A 16 14.23 5.04 -2.44
N GLU A 17 14.20 4.41 -3.61
CA GLU A 17 13.75 5.08 -4.84
C GLU A 17 12.23 5.28 -4.87
N LEU A 18 11.46 4.30 -4.37
CA LEU A 18 10.02 4.49 -4.16
C LEU A 18 9.76 5.65 -3.19
N ALA A 19 10.47 5.69 -2.06
CA ALA A 19 10.34 6.75 -1.07
C ALA A 19 10.64 8.14 -1.66
N ARG A 20 11.73 8.26 -2.42
CA ARG A 20 12.12 9.48 -3.13
C ARG A 20 11.04 9.95 -4.11
N LYS A 21 10.51 9.05 -4.94
CA LYS A 21 9.46 9.36 -5.92
C LYS A 21 8.14 9.76 -5.27
N VAL A 22 7.81 9.17 -4.11
CA VAL A 22 6.58 9.46 -3.36
C VAL A 22 6.71 10.71 -2.47
N GLY A 23 7.93 11.12 -2.12
CA GLY A 23 8.20 12.26 -1.23
C GLY A 23 8.08 11.92 0.25
N VAL A 24 8.50 10.71 0.64
CA VAL A 24 8.50 10.22 2.03
C VAL A 24 9.86 9.62 2.40
N ASP A 25 10.04 9.28 3.68
CA ASP A 25 11.21 8.53 4.14
C ASP A 25 11.12 7.03 3.79
N GLN A 26 12.28 6.38 3.65
CA GLN A 26 12.38 4.93 3.42
C GLN A 26 11.67 4.12 4.53
N SER A 27 11.68 4.61 5.77
CA SER A 27 11.01 3.96 6.90
C SER A 27 9.49 3.87 6.71
N ALA A 28 8.87 4.84 6.04
CA ALA A 28 7.45 4.80 5.69
C ALA A 28 7.18 3.64 4.71
N VAL A 29 8.02 3.49 3.69
CA VAL A 29 7.93 2.38 2.72
C VAL A 29 8.12 1.02 3.41
N SER A 30 9.10 0.92 4.31
CA SER A 30 9.31 -0.30 5.12
C SER A 30 8.08 -0.63 5.97
N LYS A 31 7.44 0.39 6.57
CA LYS A 31 6.20 0.20 7.33
C LYS A 31 5.07 -0.35 6.46
N TRP A 32 4.86 0.20 5.27
CA TRP A 32 3.84 -0.26 4.33
C TRP A 32 4.08 -1.70 3.88
N LEU A 33 5.35 -2.02 3.59
CA LEU A 33 5.78 -3.35 3.19
C LEU A 33 5.55 -4.40 4.29
N ASN A 34 5.63 -3.99 5.55
CA ASN A 34 5.37 -4.85 6.70
C ASN A 34 3.89 -4.88 7.11
N GLY A 35 3.00 -4.23 6.34
CA GLY A 35 1.55 -4.24 6.58
C GLY A 35 1.05 -3.10 7.48
N GLY A 36 1.85 -2.07 7.70
CA GLY A 36 1.37 -0.84 8.32
C GLY A 36 0.53 -0.01 7.35
N GLY A 37 -0.35 0.83 7.91
CA GLY A 37 -1.26 1.66 7.12
C GLY A 37 -0.57 2.66 6.19
N ILE A 38 -1.22 2.93 5.06
CA ILE A 38 -0.83 3.95 4.06
C ILE A 38 -1.86 5.07 4.12
N ARG A 39 -1.41 6.33 4.21
CA ARG A 39 -2.32 7.48 4.07
C ARG A 39 -2.76 7.61 2.62
N SER A 40 -4.05 7.83 2.38
CA SER A 40 -4.64 7.92 1.04
C SER A 40 -3.95 8.92 0.11
N GLN A 41 -3.44 10.04 0.66
CA GLN A 41 -2.69 11.06 -0.08
C GLN A 41 -1.46 10.51 -0.83
N TYR A 42 -0.86 9.40 -0.37
CA TYR A 42 0.32 8.82 -1.01
C TYR A 42 -0.02 7.81 -2.12
N ILE A 43 -1.27 7.33 -2.19
CA ILE A 43 -1.67 6.30 -3.16
C ILE A 43 -1.43 6.75 -4.61
N PRO A 44 -1.82 7.97 -5.05
CA PRO A 44 -1.56 8.42 -6.42
C PRO A 44 -0.07 8.46 -6.76
N ALA A 45 0.77 8.91 -5.81
CA ALA A 45 2.21 8.98 -5.99
C ALA A 45 2.85 7.58 -6.06
N ILE A 46 2.36 6.60 -5.29
CA ILE A 46 2.81 5.20 -5.38
C ILE A 46 2.50 4.60 -6.74
N ILE A 47 1.31 4.86 -7.30
CA ILE A 47 0.90 4.39 -8.62
C ILE A 47 1.78 5.01 -9.70
N SER A 48 2.03 6.32 -9.62
CA SER A 48 2.92 7.00 -10.55
C SER A 48 4.37 6.49 -10.44
N ALA A 49 4.88 6.27 -9.23
CA ALA A 49 6.24 5.81 -8.99
C ALA A 49 6.51 4.37 -9.45
N SER A 50 5.45 3.56 -9.52
CA SER A 50 5.45 2.18 -9.99
C SER A 50 5.06 2.05 -11.46
N ASN A 51 4.98 3.15 -12.21
CA ASN A 51 4.58 3.18 -13.63
C ASN A 51 3.25 2.43 -13.89
N GLY A 52 2.28 2.56 -12.97
CA GLY A 52 0.98 1.90 -13.09
C GLY A 52 0.99 0.38 -12.90
N GLN A 53 2.10 -0.21 -12.44
CA GLN A 53 2.17 -1.66 -12.16
C GLN A 53 1.31 -2.08 -10.96
N VAL A 54 0.90 -1.15 -10.11
CA VAL A 54 -0.10 -1.36 -9.07
C VAL A 54 -1.24 -0.38 -9.24
N THR A 55 -2.45 -0.81 -8.87
CA THR A 55 -3.67 -0.01 -8.93
C THR A 55 -4.12 0.46 -7.55
N VAL A 56 -5.02 1.44 -7.51
CA VAL A 56 -5.66 1.90 -6.25
C VAL A 56 -6.33 0.73 -5.54
N ALA A 57 -7.10 -0.08 -6.27
CA ALA A 57 -7.84 -1.22 -5.72
C ALA A 57 -6.90 -2.25 -5.08
N GLU A 58 -5.81 -2.62 -5.76
CA GLU A 58 -4.80 -3.54 -5.20
C GLU A 58 -4.18 -2.97 -3.91
N ILE A 59 -3.85 -1.68 -3.88
CA ILE A 59 -3.26 -1.05 -2.69
C ILE A 59 -4.26 -1.11 -1.53
N LEU A 60 -5.51 -0.70 -1.75
CA LEU A 60 -6.55 -0.72 -0.73
C LEU A 60 -6.81 -2.14 -0.21
N SER A 61 -6.98 -3.12 -1.11
CA SER A 61 -7.18 -4.52 -0.71
C SER A 61 -5.98 -5.11 0.03
N SER A 62 -4.76 -4.59 -0.19
CA SER A 62 -3.59 -5.01 0.59
C SER A 62 -3.54 -4.45 2.02
N LEU A 63 -4.30 -3.39 2.28
CA LEU A 63 -4.44 -2.76 3.60
C LEU A 63 -5.56 -3.39 4.43
N GLU A 64 -6.52 -4.04 3.77
CA GLU A 64 -7.57 -4.83 4.40
C GLU A 64 -6.95 -6.09 5.05
N ARG A 65 -6.52 -5.99 6.31
CA ARG A 65 -6.15 -7.17 7.12
C ARG A 65 -6.89 -7.17 8.45
N SER A 66 -7.85 -8.09 8.53
CA SER A 66 -8.55 -8.59 9.73
C SER A 66 -9.42 -7.60 10.49
N GLU A 67 -10.42 -6.99 9.85
CA GLU A 67 -11.71 -6.89 10.55
C GLU A 67 -12.44 -8.20 10.23
N PRO A 68 -12.66 -9.12 11.19
CA PRO A 68 -13.72 -10.08 10.99
C PRO A 68 -14.96 -9.23 10.78
N SER A 69 -15.47 -9.22 9.55
CA SER A 69 -16.80 -8.72 9.24
C SER A 69 -17.75 -9.40 10.20
N ASN A 70 -18.08 -8.73 11.31
CA ASN A 70 -19.08 -9.17 12.25
C ASN A 70 -20.41 -9.04 11.52
N PRO A 71 -21.08 -10.13 11.11
CA PRO A 71 -22.45 -10.00 10.71
C PRO A 71 -23.21 -9.78 12.02
N SER A 72 -23.31 -8.53 12.45
CA SER A 72 -24.40 -8.13 13.33
C SER A 72 -25.66 -8.35 12.51
N ALA A 73 -26.17 -9.58 12.59
CA ALA A 73 -27.52 -9.92 12.23
C ALA A 73 -28.43 -9.19 13.20
N SER A 74 -28.67 -7.92 12.92
CA SER A 74 -29.93 -7.27 13.25
C SER A 74 -30.89 -7.67 12.14
N ALA A 75 -31.67 -8.72 12.38
CA ALA A 75 -32.87 -9.01 11.62
C ALA A 75 -33.82 -9.88 12.47
N ALA A 76 -34.94 -9.24 12.85
CA ALA A 76 -36.21 -9.78 13.35
C ALA A 76 -36.25 -10.38 14.76
#